data_AF-A0A3D0Z4M2-F1
#
_entry.id   AF-A0A3D0Z4M2-F1
#
_cell.length_a   1.000
_cell.length_b   1.000
_cell.length_c   1.000
_cell.angle_alpha   90.00
_cell.angle_beta   90.00
_cell.angle_gamma   90.00
#
_symmetry.space_group_name_H-M   'P 1'
#
loop_
_entity.id
_entity.type
_entity.pdbx_description
1 polymer ?
#
loop_
_entity_poly.entity_id
_entity_poly.type
_entity_poly.pdbx_seq_one_letter_code
_entity_poly.pdbx_strand_id
1 'polypeptide(L)'
;MPKLQKPVKERYFLAFLFAFAAACACFVPYIIYGDGIFQFYGDYNVQQIPFYKMTHEMIRSGNIFWNWNTDLGANFVGSYSFYNLGSPFFWLTLPFPNEIVPYLMGPLFILKFSLASLTAYCYLRRFIKTPNYALIGGLLYAFSGFSIYNIFY
;
A
#
# COMPACT_ATOMS: atom_id res chain seq x y z
N MET A 1 -31.33 -39.26 0.07
CA MET A 1 -30.70 -38.27 -0.84
C MET A 1 -29.84 -37.32 -0.02
N PRO A 2 -28.53 -37.20 -0.29
CA PRO A 2 -27.72 -36.17 0.34
C PRO A 2 -28.20 -34.80 -0.17
N LYS A 3 -28.54 -33.88 0.75
CA LYS A 3 -28.87 -32.49 0.39
C LYS A 3 -27.62 -31.86 -0.22
N LEU A 4 -27.68 -31.47 -1.50
CA LEU A 4 -26.68 -30.60 -2.14
C LEU A 4 -26.47 -29.37 -1.24
N GLN A 5 -25.31 -29.30 -0.59
CA GLN A 5 -24.91 -28.10 0.16
C GLN A 5 -24.88 -26.94 -0.83
N LYS A 6 -25.68 -25.89 -0.55
CA LYS A 6 -25.64 -24.66 -1.34
C LYS A 6 -24.19 -24.15 -1.38
N PRO A 7 -23.70 -23.70 -2.54
CA PRO A 7 -22.35 -23.16 -2.64
C PRO A 7 -22.21 -22.02 -1.62
N VAL A 8 -21.19 -22.12 -0.77
CA VAL A 8 -20.89 -21.13 0.24
C VAL A 8 -20.50 -19.83 -0.49
N LYS A 9 -21.28 -18.76 -0.29
CA LYS A 9 -21.02 -17.48 -0.97
C LYS A 9 -19.74 -16.86 -0.41
N GLU A 10 -18.75 -16.72 -1.28
CA GLU A 10 -17.46 -16.13 -0.93
C GLU A 10 -17.55 -14.62 -0.69
N ARG A 11 -16.58 -14.11 0.07
CA ARG A 11 -16.55 -12.73 0.55
C ARG A 11 -15.34 -11.93 0.03
N TYR A 12 -14.67 -12.38 -1.03
CA TYR A 12 -13.50 -11.68 -1.61
C TYR A 12 -13.76 -10.19 -1.86
N PHE A 13 -14.81 -9.87 -2.61
CA PHE A 13 -15.18 -8.49 -2.91
C PHE A 13 -15.49 -7.69 -1.65
N LEU A 14 -16.14 -8.31 -0.65
CA LEU A 14 -16.44 -7.66 0.62
C LEU A 14 -15.18 -7.44 1.48
N ALA A 15 -14.20 -8.34 1.42
CA ALA A 15 -12.91 -8.19 2.10
C ALA A 15 -12.13 -6.98 1.57
N PHE A 16 -12.16 -6.77 0.26
CA PHE A 16 -11.61 -5.57 -0.36
C PHE A 16 -12.44 -4.34 -0.01
N LEU A 17 -13.76 -4.37 -0.24
CA LEU A 17 -14.63 -3.20 -0.10
C LEU A 17 -14.69 -2.67 1.33
N PHE A 18 -14.77 -3.54 2.34
CA PHE A 18 -14.78 -3.10 3.74
C PHE A 18 -13.44 -2.50 4.16
N ALA A 19 -12.33 -3.09 3.72
CA ALA A 19 -11.01 -2.52 3.97
C ALA A 19 -10.82 -1.20 3.22
N PHE A 20 -11.31 -1.09 1.98
CA PHE A 20 -11.30 0.13 1.19
C PHE A 20 -12.09 1.25 1.88
N ALA A 21 -13.31 0.98 2.31
CA ALA A 21 -14.13 1.96 3.01
C ALA A 21 -13.49 2.42 4.33
N ALA A 22 -12.95 1.48 5.12
CA ALA A 22 -12.25 1.80 6.36
C ALA A 22 -10.98 2.62 6.10
N ALA A 23 -10.17 2.23 5.12
CA ALA A 23 -8.98 2.97 4.72
C ALA A 23 -9.35 4.37 4.21
N CYS A 24 -10.38 4.52 3.37
CA CYS A 24 -10.87 5.84 2.96
C CYS A 24 -11.23 6.70 4.18
N ALA A 25 -11.96 6.15 5.15
CA ALA A 25 -12.31 6.88 6.38
C ALA A 25 -11.07 7.30 7.18
N CYS A 26 -10.00 6.50 7.18
CA CYS A 26 -8.75 6.82 7.86
C CYS A 26 -7.86 7.82 7.09
N PHE A 27 -7.76 7.72 5.76
CA PHE A 27 -6.78 8.46 4.96
C PHE A 27 -7.35 9.72 4.29
N VAL A 28 -8.58 9.65 3.75
CA VAL A 28 -9.17 10.75 2.96
C VAL A 28 -9.28 12.06 3.73
N PRO A 29 -9.69 12.09 5.02
CA PRO A 29 -9.73 13.34 5.76
C PRO A 29 -8.37 14.07 5.82
N TYR A 30 -7.27 13.31 5.99
CA TYR A 30 -5.92 13.88 6.05
C TYR A 30 -5.38 14.25 4.66
N ILE A 31 -5.77 13.52 3.62
CA ILE A 31 -5.48 13.90 2.23
C ILE A 31 -6.15 15.25 1.92
N ILE A 32 -7.42 15.44 2.29
CA ILE A 32 -8.13 16.70 2.08
C ILE A 32 -7.48 17.83 2.88
N TYR A 33 -7.13 17.57 4.14
CA TYR A 33 -6.47 18.56 5.00
C TYR A 33 -5.08 18.97 4.47
N GLY A 34 -4.35 18.04 3.84
CA GLY A 34 -3.04 18.29 3.24
C GLY A 34 -3.08 18.73 1.77
N ASP A 35 -4.19 19.34 1.31
CA ASP A 35 -4.37 19.83 -0.06
C ASP A 35 -4.09 18.75 -1.14
N GLY A 36 -4.48 17.51 -0.86
CA GLY A 36 -4.28 16.35 -1.73
C GLY A 36 -3.02 15.54 -1.43
N ILE A 37 -2.12 16.03 -0.58
CA ILE A 37 -0.93 15.30 -0.14
C ILE A 37 -1.22 14.67 1.21
N PHE A 38 -1.11 13.35 1.31
CA PHE A 38 -1.20 12.68 2.61
C PHE A 38 0.05 13.03 3.43
N GLN A 39 -0.16 13.67 4.58
CA GLN A 39 0.89 13.92 5.57
C GLN A 39 0.63 13.04 6.79
N PHE A 40 1.70 12.44 7.31
CA PHE A 40 1.64 11.62 8.52
C PHE A 40 2.39 12.34 9.64
N TYR A 41 3.66 12.01 9.88
CA TYR A 41 4.57 12.72 10.77
C TYR A 41 5.99 12.15 10.61
N GLY A 42 7.02 12.85 11.10
CA GLY A 42 8.40 12.36 11.17
C GLY A 42 9.01 12.03 9.80
N ASP A 43 9.80 10.95 9.74
CA ASP A 43 10.57 10.52 8.56
C ASP A 43 9.71 10.31 7.31
N TYR A 44 8.41 10.01 7.46
CA TYR A 44 7.53 9.90 6.31
C TYR A 44 7.47 11.21 5.50
N ASN A 45 7.29 12.35 6.19
CA ASN A 45 7.13 13.65 5.53
C ASN A 45 8.47 14.15 4.96
N VAL A 46 9.58 13.91 5.68
CA VAL A 46 10.90 14.49 5.35
C VAL A 46 11.82 13.53 4.59
N GLN A 47 11.52 12.24 4.52
CA GLN A 47 12.32 11.24 3.78
C GLN A 47 11.47 10.46 2.78
N GLN A 48 10.35 9.85 3.18
CA GLN A 48 9.63 8.93 2.29
C GLN A 48 9.04 9.63 1.06
N ILE A 49 8.45 10.82 1.22
CA ILE A 49 7.95 11.61 0.09
C ILE A 49 9.11 12.03 -0.85
N PRO A 50 10.21 12.63 -0.36
CA PRO A 50 11.40 12.90 -1.18
C PRO A 50 11.98 11.67 -1.86
N PHE A 51 12.07 10.53 -1.16
CA PHE A 51 12.58 9.27 -1.71
C PHE A 51 11.68 8.77 -2.85
N TYR A 52 10.36 8.83 -2.70
CA TYR A 52 9.43 8.49 -3.78
C TYR A 52 9.68 9.33 -5.03
N LYS A 53 9.74 10.66 -4.89
CA LYS A 53 9.97 11.57 -6.03
C LYS A 53 11.32 11.37 -6.69
N MET A 54 12.37 11.24 -5.89
CA MET A 54 13.73 11.06 -6.39
C MET A 54 13.90 9.69 -7.07
N THR A 55 13.39 8.62 -6.46
CA THR A 55 13.45 7.28 -7.06
C THR A 55 12.67 7.24 -8.36
N HIS A 56 11.48 7.86 -8.38
CA HIS A 56 10.65 7.98 -9.58
C HIS A 56 11.38 8.73 -10.71
N GLU A 57 11.97 9.89 -10.40
CA GLU A 57 12.76 10.66 -11.36
C GLU A 57 13.94 9.85 -11.92
N MET A 58 14.71 9.21 -11.05
CA MET A 58 15.89 8.44 -11.44
C MET A 58 15.55 7.24 -12.33
N ILE A 59 14.43 6.57 -12.07
CA ILE A 59 13.92 5.51 -12.95
C ILE A 59 13.51 6.09 -14.31
N ARG A 60 12.78 7.21 -14.31
CA ARG A 60 12.31 7.85 -15.56
C ARG A 60 13.44 8.43 -16.40
N SER A 61 14.50 8.94 -15.75
CA SER A 61 15.67 9.50 -16.41
C SER A 61 16.72 8.45 -16.81
N GLY A 62 16.56 7.19 -16.37
CA GLY A 62 17.51 6.10 -16.60
C GLY A 62 18.78 6.15 -15.75
N ASN A 63 18.88 7.06 -14.78
CA ASN A 63 20.07 7.24 -13.93
C ASN A 63 20.07 6.25 -12.75
N ILE A 64 20.03 4.95 -13.04
CA ILE A 64 19.69 3.91 -12.04
C ILE A 64 20.89 3.25 -11.35
N PHE A 65 22.12 3.75 -11.53
CA PHE A 65 23.32 3.14 -10.95
C PHE A 65 23.84 3.90 -9.72
N TRP A 66 23.98 5.22 -9.84
CA TRP A 66 24.55 6.06 -8.80
C TRP A 66 23.67 7.29 -8.57
N ASN A 67 23.37 7.57 -7.30
CA ASN A 67 22.60 8.72 -6.89
C ASN A 67 23.51 9.77 -6.27
N TRP A 68 23.62 10.93 -6.91
CA TRP A 68 24.35 12.08 -6.37
C TRP A 68 23.50 12.96 -5.43
N ASN A 69 22.20 12.73 -5.36
CA ASN A 69 21.28 13.52 -4.54
C ASN A 69 21.20 13.03 -3.07
N THR A 70 21.93 11.97 -2.73
CA THR A 70 21.93 11.36 -1.39
C THR A 70 23.30 11.47 -0.78
N ASP A 71 23.40 12.19 0.33
CA ASP A 71 24.65 12.44 1.06
C ASP A 71 25.80 12.86 0.12
N LEU A 72 26.91 12.11 0.12
CA LEU A 72 28.06 12.31 -0.76
C LEU A 72 28.00 11.46 -2.04
N GLY A 73 26.90 10.75 -2.24
CA GLY A 73 26.70 9.77 -3.31
C GLY A 73 26.35 8.40 -2.75
N ALA A 74 25.40 7.71 -3.39
CA ALA A 74 24.95 6.39 -2.97
C ALA A 74 24.68 5.47 -4.16
N ASN A 75 24.85 4.15 -3.96
CA ASN A 75 24.40 3.17 -4.95
C ASN A 75 22.87 3.15 -5.01
N PHE A 76 22.30 3.47 -6.16
CA PHE A 76 20.85 3.66 -6.27
C PHE A 76 20.08 2.37 -5.95
N VAL A 77 20.43 1.26 -6.59
CA VAL A 77 19.70 0.00 -6.41
C VAL A 77 19.81 -0.48 -4.96
N GLY A 78 21.02 -0.52 -4.40
CA GLY A 78 21.28 -0.95 -3.03
C GLY A 78 20.56 -0.09 -2.00
N SER A 79 20.58 1.24 -2.18
CA SER A 79 19.96 2.17 -1.24
C SER A 79 18.44 2.20 -1.34
N TYR A 80 17.84 2.12 -2.53
CA TYR A 80 16.40 2.33 -2.74
C TYR A 80 15.58 1.05 -2.95
N SER A 81 16.22 -0.14 -2.93
CA SER A 81 15.50 -1.42 -3.00
C SER A 81 14.55 -1.63 -1.83
N PHE A 82 15.01 -1.32 -0.61
CA PHE A 82 14.21 -1.46 0.61
C PHE A 82 13.06 -0.45 0.69
N TYR A 83 13.29 0.79 0.24
CA TYR A 83 12.30 1.86 0.38
C TYR A 83 11.23 1.87 -0.73
N ASN A 84 11.64 1.63 -1.98
CA ASN A 84 10.78 1.89 -3.15
C ASN A 84 10.81 0.77 -4.19
N LEU A 85 11.99 0.35 -4.67
CA LEU A 85 12.07 -0.53 -5.84
C LEU A 85 11.48 -1.93 -5.59
N GLY A 86 11.55 -2.43 -4.36
CA GLY A 86 10.90 -3.69 -3.97
C GLY A 86 9.38 -3.61 -3.85
N SER A 87 8.79 -2.40 -3.83
CA SER A 87 7.36 -2.22 -3.63
C SER A 87 6.61 -2.29 -4.96
N PRO A 88 5.66 -3.23 -5.17
CA PRO A 88 4.85 -3.25 -6.39
C PRO A 88 3.98 -1.98 -6.53
N PHE A 89 3.69 -1.30 -5.43
CA PHE A 89 2.91 -0.07 -5.41
C PHE A 89 3.69 1.14 -5.92
N PHE A 90 5.00 1.17 -5.71
CA PHE A 90 5.86 2.21 -6.29
C PHE A 90 5.76 2.19 -7.82
N TRP A 91 5.82 1.01 -8.43
CA TRP A 91 5.76 0.87 -9.89
C TRP A 91 4.44 1.36 -10.50
N LEU A 92 3.34 1.37 -9.75
CA LEU A 92 2.06 1.94 -10.19
C LEU A 92 2.14 3.46 -10.40
N THR A 93 3.16 4.14 -9.88
CA THR A 93 3.36 5.57 -10.07
C THR A 93 4.06 5.92 -11.39
N LEU A 94 4.73 4.98 -12.05
CA LEU A 94 5.53 5.27 -13.26
C LEU A 94 4.75 5.84 -14.44
N PRO A 95 3.50 5.44 -14.73
CA PRO A 95 2.73 6.04 -15.82
C PRO A 95 2.51 7.55 -15.66
N PHE A 96 2.66 8.07 -14.44
CA PHE A 96 2.37 9.43 -14.08
C PHE A 96 3.62 10.33 -14.07
N PRO A 97 3.48 11.65 -14.28
CA PRO A 97 4.58 12.60 -14.14
C PRO A 97 5.02 12.74 -12.67
N ASN A 98 6.28 13.12 -12.45
CA ASN A 98 6.90 13.10 -11.11
C ASN A 98 6.25 14.09 -10.13
N GLU A 99 5.70 15.19 -10.65
CA GLU A 99 5.03 16.23 -9.87
C GLU A 99 3.80 15.71 -9.13
N ILE A 100 3.13 14.68 -9.67
CA ILE A 100 1.91 14.15 -9.05
C ILE A 100 2.18 13.02 -8.07
N VAL A 101 3.42 12.51 -7.99
CA VAL A 101 3.78 11.37 -7.12
C VAL A 101 3.35 11.58 -5.66
N PRO A 102 3.55 12.75 -5.02
CA PRO A 102 3.09 12.98 -3.65
C PRO A 102 1.57 12.79 -3.46
N TYR A 103 0.78 13.15 -4.47
CA TYR A 103 -0.67 13.00 -4.46
C TYR A 103 -1.12 11.55 -4.65
N LEU A 104 -0.27 10.70 -5.23
CA LEU A 104 -0.56 9.27 -5.41
C LEU A 104 -0.31 8.46 -4.14
N MET A 105 0.54 8.93 -3.22
CA MET A 105 0.95 8.15 -2.04
C MET A 105 -0.22 7.80 -1.11
N GLY A 106 -1.12 8.76 -0.84
CA GLY A 106 -2.34 8.53 -0.06
C GLY A 106 -3.27 7.48 -0.69
N PRO A 107 -3.69 7.65 -1.96
CA PRO A 107 -4.43 6.63 -2.70
C PRO A 107 -3.75 5.25 -2.74
N LEU A 108 -2.42 5.20 -2.85
CA LEU A 108 -1.68 3.94 -2.81
C LEU A 108 -1.76 3.27 -1.43
N PHE A 109 -1.80 4.02 -0.33
CA PHE A 109 -2.04 3.42 0.99
C PHE A 109 -3.44 2.82 1.09
N ILE A 110 -4.46 3.51 0.61
CA ILE A 110 -5.84 2.98 0.57
C ILE A 110 -5.85 1.65 -0.21
N LEU A 111 -5.19 1.60 -1.37
CA LEU A 111 -5.06 0.39 -2.17
C LEU A 111 -4.27 -0.72 -1.44
N LYS A 112 -3.14 -0.38 -0.81
CA LYS A 112 -2.30 -1.30 -0.01
C LYS A 112 -3.13 -2.01 1.07
N PHE A 113 -3.88 -1.25 1.88
CA PHE A 113 -4.71 -1.83 2.95
C PHE A 113 -5.86 -2.69 2.40
N SER A 114 -6.47 -2.26 1.30
CA SER A 114 -7.54 -3.01 0.65
C SER A 114 -7.06 -4.36 0.11
N LEU A 115 -5.88 -4.38 -0.53
CA LEU A 115 -5.24 -5.60 -1.03
C LEU A 115 -4.67 -6.47 0.09
N ALA A 116 -4.17 -5.87 1.17
CA ALA A 116 -3.73 -6.62 2.35
C ALA A 116 -4.88 -7.44 2.95
N SER A 117 -6.06 -6.83 3.11
CA SER A 117 -7.27 -7.55 3.59
C SER A 117 -7.70 -8.65 2.62
N LEU A 118 -7.72 -8.35 1.32
CA LEU A 118 -8.12 -9.31 0.30
C LEU A 118 -7.18 -10.52 0.24
N THR A 119 -5.86 -10.29 0.23
CA THR A 119 -4.86 -11.35 0.16
C THR A 119 -4.82 -12.18 1.44
N ALA A 120 -4.96 -11.55 2.60
CA ALA A 120 -5.14 -12.24 3.88
C ALA A 120 -6.42 -13.09 3.89
N TYR A 121 -7.53 -12.57 3.38
CA TYR A 121 -8.75 -13.36 3.18
C TYR A 121 -8.49 -14.58 2.29
N CYS A 122 -7.85 -14.39 1.12
CA CYS A 122 -7.52 -15.48 0.20
C CYS A 122 -6.69 -16.57 0.90
N TYR A 123 -5.69 -16.18 1.69
CA TYR A 123 -4.86 -17.10 2.45
C TYR A 123 -5.66 -17.83 3.54
N LEU A 124 -6.39 -17.10 4.38
CA LEU A 124 -7.19 -17.64 5.48
C LEU A 124 -8.30 -18.58 4.99
N ARG A 125 -8.87 -18.32 3.81
CA ARG A 125 -9.89 -19.20 3.21
C ARG A 125 -9.39 -20.60 2.91
N ARG A 126 -8.08 -20.83 2.85
CA ARG A 126 -7.50 -22.17 2.72
C ARG A 126 -7.68 -23.02 3.99
N PHE A 127 -7.92 -22.38 5.14
CA PHE A 127 -7.98 -23.05 6.46
C PHE A 127 -9.32 -22.83 7.18
N ILE A 128 -9.93 -21.66 7.04
CA ILE A 128 -11.17 -21.29 7.73
C ILE A 128 -12.37 -21.60 6.84
N LYS A 129 -13.20 -22.58 7.22
CA LYS A 129 -14.39 -23.01 6.44
C LYS A 129 -15.47 -21.93 6.31
N THR A 130 -15.59 -21.05 7.31
CA THR A 130 -16.62 -19.99 7.35
C THR A 130 -16.10 -18.70 6.72
N PRO A 131 -16.66 -18.23 5.58
CA PRO A 131 -16.17 -17.03 4.90
C PRO A 131 -16.17 -15.78 5.77
N ASN A 132 -17.18 -15.60 6.61
CA ASN A 132 -17.28 -14.42 7.47
C ASN A 132 -16.14 -14.35 8.51
N TYR A 133 -15.65 -15.50 9.01
CA TYR A 133 -14.51 -15.53 9.94
C TYR A 133 -13.20 -15.24 9.22
N ALA A 134 -13.02 -15.76 7.99
CA ALA A 134 -11.88 -15.38 7.16
C ALA A 134 -11.89 -13.89 6.79
N LEU A 135 -13.07 -13.31 6.56
CA LEU A 135 -13.26 -11.88 6.29
C LEU A 135 -12.82 -11.04 7.49
N ILE A 136 -13.29 -11.37 8.69
CA ILE A 136 -12.87 -10.69 9.91
C ILE A 136 -11.36 -10.81 10.09
N GLY A 137 -10.79 -12.00 9.87
CA GLY A 137 -9.34 -12.20 9.95
C GLY A 137 -8.55 -11.37 8.93
N GLY A 138 -9.04 -11.21 7.70
CA GLY A 138 -8.42 -10.36 6.68
C GLY A 138 -8.41 -8.88 7.09
N LEU A 139 -9.53 -8.39 7.64
CA LEU A 139 -9.63 -7.03 8.17
C LEU A 139 -8.69 -6.82 9.37
N LEU A 140 -8.67 -7.76 10.32
CA LEU A 140 -7.78 -7.70 11.49
C LEU A 140 -6.31 -7.70 11.09
N TYR A 141 -5.93 -8.45 10.05
CA TYR A 141 -4.58 -8.43 9.52
C TYR A 141 -4.24 -7.06 8.90
N ALA A 142 -5.09 -6.56 8.00
CA ALA A 142 -4.86 -5.29 7.31
C ALA A 142 -4.74 -4.11 8.28
N PHE A 143 -5.56 -4.08 9.33
CA PHE A 143 -5.58 -3.00 10.33
C PHE A 143 -4.94 -3.41 11.67
N SER A 144 -4.04 -4.40 11.65
CA SER A 144 -3.29 -4.76 12.84
C SER A 144 -2.32 -3.65 13.25
N GLY A 145 -1.92 -3.62 14.53
CA GLY A 145 -0.93 -2.67 15.02
C GLY A 145 0.40 -2.75 14.24
N PHE A 146 0.78 -3.94 13.78
CA PHE A 146 1.97 -4.12 12.93
C PHE A 146 1.81 -3.41 11.58
N SER A 147 0.68 -3.59 10.90
CA SER A 147 0.40 -2.96 9.60
C SER A 147 0.30 -1.43 9.71
N ILE A 148 -0.30 -0.93 10.79
CA ILE A 148 -0.43 0.51 11.05
C ILE A 148 0.93 1.13 11.43
N TYR A 149 1.75 0.45 12.23
CA TYR A 149 3.07 0.95 12.61
C TYR A 149 4.02 1.03 11.42
N ASN A 150 3.95 0.05 10.51
CA ASN A 150 4.82 -0.04 9.33
C ASN A 150 4.17 0.54 8.06
N ILE A 151 3.22 1.45 8.22
CA ILE A 151 2.35 1.96 7.13
C ILE A 151 3.10 2.44 5.89
N PHE A 152 4.30 3.01 6.05
CA PHE A 152 5.07 3.60 4.96
C PHE A 152 6.11 2.67 4.32
N TYR A 153 6.31 1.47 4.88
CA TYR A 153 7.13 0.41 4.28
C TYR A 153 6.30 -0.47 3.30
#